data_AF-F9PRF9-F1
#
_entry.id   AF-F9PRF9-F1
#
_cell.length_a   1.000
_cell.length_b   1.000
_cell.length_c   1.000
_cell.angle_alpha   90.00
_cell.angle_beta   90.00
_cell.angle_gamma   90.00
#
_symmetry.space_group_name_H-M   'P 1'
#
loop_
_entity.id
_entity.type
_entity.pdbx_description
1 polymer ?
#
loop_
_entity_poly.entity_id
_entity_poly.type
_entity_poly.pdbx_seq_one_letter_code
_entity_poly.pdbx_strand_id
1 'polypeptide(L)'
;MNALLDKDTRIALEYNFLYLKDSVAFDIFVSSLSIEQRGFNVRFRQAIFNKISKSLDVFYKNRSDKEYIKNAVQKLVYDDINRLEIVLAVDSYIYGKKSNVFANELENYFLVNYPSLKISRKQKLIVRKLSSKDYRFRNRLINNVIDYYNLNKKFEEKTNDFFENVIKDYIFNLNNYIVKQLKLEFKGNNYYVLQKEKFLTKKDLEELYNHINKVFMEHLHKTSRIFIWYGLNDKVTSRYKN
;
A
#
# COMPACT_ATOMS: atom_id res chain seq x y z
N MET A 1 -23.18 -16.29 8.14
CA MET A 1 -22.65 -15.88 9.45
C MET A 1 -21.43 -15.00 9.20
N ASN A 2 -21.53 -13.70 9.45
CA ASN A 2 -20.40 -12.77 9.37
C ASN A 2 -20.11 -12.28 10.78
N ALA A 3 -19.35 -13.04 11.56
CA ALA A 3 -18.65 -12.43 12.67
C ALA A 3 -17.43 -11.73 12.06
N LEU A 4 -17.59 -10.45 11.71
CA LEU A 4 -16.42 -9.57 11.74
C LEU A 4 -15.79 -9.79 13.10
N LEU A 5 -14.49 -10.08 13.15
CA LEU A 5 -13.75 -10.09 14.42
C LEU A 5 -14.13 -8.86 15.22
N ASP A 6 -14.29 -9.03 16.53
CA ASP A 6 -14.47 -7.87 17.40
C ASP A 6 -13.29 -6.91 17.20
N LYS A 7 -13.54 -5.65 17.51
CA LYS A 7 -12.60 -4.57 17.20
C LYS A 7 -11.24 -4.80 17.84
N ASP A 8 -11.20 -5.40 19.03
CA ASP A 8 -9.99 -5.53 19.84
C ASP A 8 -9.14 -6.69 19.31
N THR A 9 -9.74 -7.83 18.99
CA THR A 9 -9.04 -8.94 18.33
C THR A 9 -8.47 -8.51 16.98
N ARG A 10 -9.18 -7.67 16.22
CA ARG A 10 -8.67 -7.13 14.96
C ARG A 10 -7.44 -6.25 15.17
N ILE A 11 -7.49 -5.34 16.14
CA ILE A 11 -6.35 -4.45 16.46
C ILE A 11 -5.14 -5.28 16.89
N ALA A 12 -5.35 -6.32 17.70
CA ALA A 12 -4.28 -7.21 18.13
C ALA A 12 -3.62 -7.97 16.96
N LEU A 13 -4.42 -8.56 16.06
CA LEU A 13 -3.89 -9.26 14.88
C LEU A 13 -3.13 -8.32 13.94
N GLU A 14 -3.66 -7.11 13.74
CA GLU A 14 -3.00 -6.10 12.93
C GLU A 14 -1.65 -5.68 13.53
N TYR A 15 -1.61 -5.44 14.85
CA TYR A 15 -0.38 -5.11 15.55
C TYR A 15 0.66 -6.23 15.44
N ASN A 16 0.23 -7.48 15.68
CA ASN A 16 1.11 -8.65 15.59
C ASN A 16 1.67 -8.83 14.18
N PHE A 17 0.84 -8.63 13.16
CA PHE A 17 1.30 -8.70 11.78
C PHE A 17 2.27 -7.57 11.44
N LEU A 18 1.92 -6.32 11.76
CA LEU A 18 2.66 -5.13 11.33
C LEU A 18 3.97 -4.95 12.09
N TYR A 19 3.94 -5.10 13.42
CA TYR A 19 5.08 -4.80 14.29
C TYR A 19 5.84 -6.05 14.75
N LEU A 20 5.13 -7.17 15.04
CA LEU A 20 5.77 -8.42 15.48
C LEU A 20 6.13 -9.38 14.33
N LYS A 21 5.80 -9.00 13.09
CA LYS A 21 6.07 -9.76 11.86
C LYS A 21 5.46 -11.17 11.88
N ASP A 22 4.36 -11.37 12.62
CA ASP A 22 3.65 -12.63 12.72
C ASP A 22 2.83 -12.90 11.44
N SER A 23 3.31 -13.84 10.62
CA SER A 23 2.62 -14.27 9.40
C SER A 23 1.32 -15.02 9.67
N VAL A 24 1.19 -15.69 10.83
CA VAL A 24 -0.04 -16.39 11.19
C VAL A 24 -1.13 -15.36 11.51
N ALA A 25 -0.77 -14.27 12.17
CA ALA A 25 -1.69 -13.16 12.39
C ALA A 25 -2.24 -12.59 11.07
N PHE A 26 -1.42 -12.52 10.01
CA PHE A 26 -1.89 -12.14 8.66
C PHE A 26 -2.92 -13.10 8.08
N ASP A 27 -2.64 -14.41 8.13
CA ASP A 27 -3.53 -15.42 7.57
C ASP A 27 -4.89 -15.42 8.28
N ILE A 28 -4.88 -15.28 9.61
CA ILE A 28 -6.09 -15.12 10.42
C ILE A 28 -6.81 -13.81 10.06
N PHE A 29 -6.06 -12.71 9.96
CA PHE A 29 -6.60 -11.38 9.64
C PHE A 29 -7.30 -11.36 8.28
N VAL A 30 -6.68 -11.90 7.24
CA VAL A 30 -7.27 -11.98 5.89
C VAL A 30 -8.47 -12.94 5.87
N SER A 31 -8.33 -14.12 6.48
CA SER A 31 -9.40 -15.13 6.50
C SER A 31 -10.65 -14.63 7.21
N SER A 32 -10.49 -13.84 8.29
CA SER A 32 -11.60 -13.29 9.06
C SER A 32 -12.50 -12.33 8.27
N LEU A 33 -11.97 -11.68 7.24
CA LEU A 33 -12.68 -10.61 6.54
C LEU A 33 -13.72 -11.14 5.53
N SER A 34 -13.78 -12.47 5.34
CA SER A 34 -14.70 -13.13 4.41
C SER A 34 -14.74 -12.44 3.04
N ILE A 35 -13.60 -11.91 2.61
CA ILE A 35 -13.48 -11.21 1.33
C ILE A 35 -13.48 -12.30 0.27
N GLU A 36 -14.31 -12.17 -0.77
CA GLU A 36 -14.26 -13.13 -1.87
C GLU A 36 -12.85 -13.14 -2.47
N GLN A 37 -12.16 -14.25 -2.22
CA GLN A 37 -10.70 -14.42 -2.27
C GLN A 37 -10.05 -14.06 -3.61
N ARG A 38 -10.82 -13.88 -4.69
CA ARG A 38 -10.30 -13.62 -6.04
C ARG A 38 -9.72 -12.21 -6.22
N GLY A 39 -10.04 -11.25 -5.35
CA GLY A 39 -9.52 -9.87 -5.43
C GLY A 39 -8.29 -9.57 -4.58
N PHE A 40 -8.14 -10.28 -3.44
CA PHE A 40 -7.11 -10.01 -2.43
C PHE A 40 -5.85 -10.89 -2.59
N ASN A 41 -5.99 -12.17 -2.95
CA ASN A 41 -4.85 -13.11 -2.94
C ASN A 41 -3.80 -12.93 -4.06
N VAL A 42 -4.06 -12.07 -5.06
CA VAL A 42 -3.20 -11.99 -6.26
C VAL A 42 -2.52 -10.63 -6.44
N ARG A 43 -2.84 -9.60 -5.64
CA ARG A 43 -2.41 -8.21 -5.93
C ARG A 43 -1.54 -7.50 -4.89
N PHE A 44 -1.31 -8.07 -3.72
CA PHE A 44 -0.50 -7.41 -2.69
C PHE A 44 0.99 -7.67 -2.78
N ARG A 45 1.48 -8.34 -3.82
CA ARG A 45 2.93 -8.50 -3.99
C ARG A 45 3.42 -7.46 -5.00
N GLN A 46 4.30 -6.58 -4.51
CA GLN A 46 5.28 -5.79 -5.28
C GLN A 46 4.83 -4.45 -5.88
N ALA A 47 3.57 -4.03 -5.80
CA ALA A 47 3.13 -2.79 -6.47
C ALA A 47 3.79 -1.54 -5.90
N ILE A 48 3.79 -1.37 -4.57
CA ILE A 48 4.45 -0.22 -3.92
C ILE A 48 5.95 -0.25 -4.12
N PHE A 49 6.58 -1.40 -3.92
CA PHE A 49 8.03 -1.48 -3.95
C PHE A 49 8.56 -1.23 -5.36
N ASN A 50 7.89 -1.74 -6.39
CA ASN A 50 8.25 -1.42 -7.78
C ASN A 50 8.18 0.08 -8.05
N LYS A 51 7.27 0.83 -7.41
CA LYS A 51 7.23 2.29 -7.50
C LYS A 51 8.38 2.94 -6.73
N ILE A 52 8.67 2.49 -5.51
CA ILE A 52 9.81 2.98 -4.73
C ILE A 52 11.09 2.74 -5.50
N SER A 53 11.35 1.51 -5.95
CA SER A 53 12.51 1.14 -6.76
C SER A 53 12.67 2.05 -7.99
N LYS A 54 11.61 2.23 -8.79
CA LYS A 54 11.65 3.13 -9.96
C LYS A 54 11.89 4.59 -9.58
N SER A 55 11.35 5.03 -8.44
CA SER A 55 11.58 6.39 -7.95
C SER A 55 13.03 6.59 -7.50
N LEU A 56 13.68 5.54 -6.97
CA LEU A 56 15.09 5.57 -6.58
C LEU A 56 16.02 5.65 -7.80
N ASP A 57 15.64 5.05 -8.93
CA ASP A 57 16.38 5.20 -10.18
C ASP A 57 16.48 6.67 -10.62
N VAL A 58 15.40 7.44 -10.40
CA VAL A 58 15.34 8.88 -10.68
C VAL A 58 16.06 9.69 -9.60
N PHE A 59 15.84 9.35 -8.32
CA PHE A 59 16.44 10.02 -7.17
C PHE A 59 17.98 9.96 -7.21
N TYR A 60 18.55 8.80 -7.56
CA TYR A 60 19.99 8.58 -7.67
C TYR A 60 20.51 8.57 -9.11
N LYS A 61 19.87 9.32 -10.03
CA LYS A 61 20.24 9.32 -11.47
C LYS A 61 21.71 9.60 -11.76
N ASN A 62 22.38 10.38 -10.91
CA ASN A 62 23.77 10.83 -11.06
C ASN A 62 24.78 9.98 -10.27
N ARG A 63 24.34 8.92 -9.59
CA ARG A 63 25.22 8.04 -8.79
C ARG A 63 25.51 6.75 -9.54
N SER A 64 26.77 6.32 -9.56
CA SER A 64 27.16 5.03 -10.14
C SER A 64 26.85 3.84 -9.22
N ASP A 65 26.79 4.03 -7.89
CA ASP A 65 26.40 3.02 -6.89
C ASP A 65 24.89 2.89 -6.67
N LYS A 66 24.05 3.54 -7.47
CA LYS A 66 22.59 3.55 -7.24
C LYS A 66 21.97 2.16 -7.10
N GLU A 67 22.48 1.17 -7.83
CA GLU A 67 21.96 -0.21 -7.77
C GLU A 67 22.29 -0.88 -6.43
N TYR A 68 23.47 -0.64 -5.86
CA TYR A 68 23.85 -1.14 -4.54
C TYR A 68 22.98 -0.53 -3.45
N ILE A 69 22.72 0.78 -3.54
CA ILE A 69 21.84 1.49 -2.61
C ILE A 69 20.42 0.92 -2.72
N LYS A 70 19.90 0.76 -3.94
CA LYS A 70 18.55 0.23 -4.19
C LYS A 70 18.38 -1.19 -3.65
N ASN A 71 19.37 -2.06 -3.87
CA ASN A 71 19.36 -3.43 -3.36
C ASN A 71 19.42 -3.47 -1.83
N ALA A 72 20.19 -2.59 -1.20
CA ALA A 72 20.23 -2.47 0.25
C ALA A 72 18.88 -1.98 0.82
N VAL A 73 18.25 -0.97 0.20
CA VAL A 73 16.91 -0.50 0.57
C VAL A 73 15.89 -1.62 0.38
N GLN A 74 15.93 -2.36 -0.74
CA GLN A 74 15.05 -3.49 -0.98
C GLN A 74 15.15 -4.52 0.13
N LYS A 75 16.37 -4.93 0.46
CA LYS A 75 16.61 -5.96 1.47
C LYS A 75 16.10 -5.54 2.86
N LEU A 76 16.20 -4.26 3.20
CA LEU A 76 15.87 -3.77 4.54
C LEU A 76 14.40 -3.42 4.72
N VAL A 77 13.77 -2.86 3.70
CA VAL A 77 12.50 -2.14 3.85
C VAL A 77 11.34 -2.86 3.17
N TYR A 78 11.61 -3.73 2.19
CA TYR A 78 10.59 -4.33 1.33
C TYR A 78 9.46 -5.01 2.12
N ASP A 79 9.79 -5.93 3.02
CA ASP A 79 8.77 -6.71 3.71
C ASP A 79 7.90 -5.83 4.61
N ASP A 80 8.50 -4.89 5.33
CA ASP A 80 7.81 -4.03 6.28
C ASP A 80 6.93 -2.97 5.61
N ILE A 81 7.39 -2.38 4.49
CA ILE A 81 6.53 -1.54 3.64
C ILE A 81 5.37 -2.35 3.05
N ASN A 82 5.62 -3.59 2.65
CA ASN A 82 4.58 -4.46 2.10
C ASN A 82 3.52 -4.82 3.15
N ARG A 83 3.93 -5.10 4.40
CA ARG A 83 3.02 -5.30 5.54
C ARG A 83 2.14 -4.06 5.78
N LEU A 84 2.75 -2.86 5.79
CA LEU A 84 2.00 -1.62 5.98
C LEU A 84 0.99 -1.37 4.85
N GLU A 85 1.38 -1.59 3.58
CA GLU A 85 0.46 -1.45 2.44
C GLU A 85 -0.77 -2.36 2.59
N ILE A 86 -0.53 -3.62 2.98
CA ILE A 86 -1.57 -4.62 3.20
C ILE A 86 -2.55 -4.17 4.28
N VAL A 87 -2.04 -3.76 5.45
CA VAL A 87 -2.88 -3.31 6.58
C VAL A 87 -3.77 -2.15 6.15
N LEU A 88 -3.19 -1.12 5.51
CA LEU A 88 -3.93 0.07 5.08
C LEU A 88 -4.98 -0.24 4.00
N ALA A 89 -4.69 -1.18 3.11
CA ALA A 89 -5.64 -1.63 2.12
C ALA A 89 -6.81 -2.42 2.71
N VAL A 90 -6.53 -3.26 3.71
CA VAL A 90 -7.58 -3.94 4.49
C VAL A 90 -8.45 -2.93 5.22
N ASP A 91 -7.85 -1.97 5.93
CA ASP A 91 -8.59 -0.91 6.61
C ASP A 91 -9.50 -0.16 5.64
N SER A 92 -8.94 0.26 4.50
CA SER A 92 -9.68 0.93 3.43
C SER A 92 -10.89 0.12 2.96
N TYR A 93 -10.71 -1.20 2.78
CA TYR A 93 -11.82 -2.11 2.44
C TYR A 93 -12.88 -2.17 3.54
N ILE A 94 -12.49 -2.29 4.80
CA ILE A 94 -13.41 -2.34 5.95
C ILE A 94 -14.24 -1.06 6.02
N TYR A 95 -13.63 0.12 5.85
CA TYR A 95 -14.34 1.39 5.84
C TYR A 95 -15.34 1.48 4.68
N GLY A 96 -14.99 0.99 3.49
CA GLY A 96 -15.96 0.83 2.40
C GLY A 96 -17.11 -0.13 2.77
N LYS A 97 -16.81 -1.30 3.34
CA LYS A 97 -17.80 -2.34 3.63
C LYS A 97 -18.80 -1.97 4.72
N LYS A 98 -18.37 -1.20 5.74
CA LYS A 98 -19.26 -0.77 6.84
C LYS A 98 -20.12 0.45 6.50
N SER A 99 -19.87 1.09 5.35
CA SER A 99 -20.56 2.31 4.90
C SER A 99 -21.97 2.05 4.36
N ASN A 100 -22.96 1.88 5.24
CA ASN A 100 -24.34 1.62 4.80
C ASN A 100 -24.92 2.75 3.91
N VAL A 101 -24.72 4.01 4.30
CA VAL A 101 -25.25 5.18 3.58
C VAL A 101 -24.72 5.22 2.15
N PHE A 102 -23.41 5.11 1.97
CA PHE A 102 -22.77 5.14 0.66
C PHE A 102 -23.06 3.89 -0.18
N ALA A 103 -23.25 2.73 0.46
CA ALA A 103 -23.70 1.52 -0.23
C ALA A 103 -25.12 1.68 -0.79
N ASN A 104 -26.05 2.28 -0.03
CA ASN A 104 -27.41 2.58 -0.53
C ASN A 104 -27.37 3.54 -1.73
N GLU A 105 -26.50 4.55 -1.67
CA GLU A 105 -26.33 5.49 -2.78
C GLU A 105 -25.78 4.80 -4.03
N LEU A 106 -24.80 3.89 -3.89
CA LEU A 106 -24.28 3.07 -4.98
C LEU A 106 -25.37 2.20 -5.60
N GLU A 107 -26.16 1.53 -4.76
CA GLU A 107 -27.26 0.67 -5.19
C GLU A 107 -28.31 1.45 -5.97
N ASN A 108 -28.78 2.58 -5.42
CA ASN A 108 -29.75 3.45 -6.09
C ASN A 108 -29.21 3.96 -7.43
N TYR A 109 -27.95 4.39 -7.48
CA TYR A 109 -27.33 4.82 -8.72
C TYR A 109 -27.34 3.71 -9.77
N PHE A 110 -26.99 2.49 -9.37
CA PHE A 110 -26.98 1.35 -10.28
C PHE A 110 -28.39 1.03 -10.80
N LEU A 111 -29.39 0.93 -9.92
CA LEU A 111 -30.77 0.59 -10.29
C LEU A 111 -31.37 1.63 -11.25
N VAL A 112 -31.06 2.92 -11.06
CA VAL A 112 -31.57 4.01 -11.91
C VAL A 112 -30.88 4.06 -13.27
N ASN A 113 -29.55 3.90 -13.33
CA ASN A 113 -28.79 4.07 -14.58
C ASN A 113 -28.67 2.76 -15.38
N TYR A 114 -28.89 1.60 -14.75
CA TYR A 114 -28.80 0.28 -15.38
C TYR A 114 -29.99 -0.62 -15.02
N PRO A 115 -31.24 -0.19 -15.27
CA PRO A 115 -32.44 -0.92 -14.84
C PRO A 115 -32.58 -2.32 -15.44
N SER A 116 -31.96 -2.58 -16.60
CA SER A 116 -31.97 -3.88 -17.26
C SER A 116 -30.91 -4.85 -16.70
N LEU A 117 -29.97 -4.39 -15.87
CA LEU A 117 -28.95 -5.23 -15.26
C LEU A 117 -29.40 -5.70 -13.88
N LYS A 118 -29.38 -7.02 -13.67
CA LYS A 118 -29.61 -7.61 -12.34
C LYS A 118 -28.33 -7.57 -11.53
N ILE A 119 -28.40 -7.05 -10.30
CA ILE A 119 -27.30 -7.15 -9.32
C ILE A 119 -27.17 -8.61 -8.89
N SER A 120 -25.94 -9.14 -8.93
CA SER A 120 -25.64 -10.47 -8.36
C SER A 120 -24.31 -10.45 -7.62
N ARG A 121 -24.12 -11.44 -6.74
CA ARG A 121 -22.91 -11.59 -5.93
C ARG A 121 -21.62 -11.68 -6.76
N LYS A 122 -21.70 -12.26 -7.96
CA LYS A 122 -20.55 -12.42 -8.88
C LYS A 122 -20.23 -11.16 -9.68
N GLN A 123 -21.07 -10.13 -9.62
CA GLN A 123 -20.88 -8.91 -10.39
C GLN A 123 -20.17 -7.85 -9.56
N LYS A 124 -19.31 -7.10 -10.23
CA LYS A 124 -18.89 -5.78 -9.76
C LYS A 124 -19.82 -4.77 -10.43
N LEU A 125 -20.56 -4.00 -9.65
CA LEU A 125 -21.66 -3.14 -10.12
C LEU A 125 -21.23 -2.12 -11.18
N ILE A 126 -19.95 -1.77 -11.23
CA ILE A 126 -19.40 -0.72 -12.09
C ILE A 126 -18.13 -1.25 -12.77
N VAL A 127 -18.25 -2.25 -13.66
CA VAL A 127 -17.06 -2.91 -14.26
C VAL A 127 -17.03 -3.06 -15.77
N ARG A 128 -18.08 -2.77 -16.54
CA ARG A 128 -17.97 -2.88 -18.01
C ARG A 128 -18.37 -1.59 -18.72
N LYS A 129 -17.33 -0.86 -19.14
CA LYS A 129 -17.32 0.44 -19.86
C LYS A 129 -17.96 1.58 -19.06
N LEU A 130 -17.15 2.15 -18.17
CA LEU A 130 -17.52 3.33 -17.39
C LEU A 130 -17.58 4.57 -18.28
N SER A 131 -18.75 5.17 -18.33
CA SER A 131 -18.90 6.52 -18.83
C SER A 131 -18.15 7.51 -17.93
N SER A 132 -17.90 8.72 -18.44
CA SER A 132 -17.35 9.81 -17.63
C SER A 132 -18.24 10.16 -16.43
N LYS A 133 -19.55 9.89 -16.52
CA LYS A 133 -20.51 10.05 -15.42
C LYS A 133 -20.27 9.03 -14.31
N ASP A 134 -20.05 7.76 -14.66
CA ASP A 134 -19.85 6.67 -13.69
C ASP A 134 -18.54 6.86 -12.91
N TYR A 135 -17.48 7.30 -13.60
CA TYR A 135 -16.21 7.65 -12.95
C TYR A 135 -16.35 8.80 -11.97
N ARG A 136 -17.09 9.87 -12.34
CA ARG A 136 -17.35 11.00 -11.44
C ARG A 136 -18.16 10.57 -10.23
N PHE A 137 -19.21 9.77 -10.43
CA PHE A 137 -20.01 9.21 -9.34
C PHE A 137 -19.16 8.39 -8.38
N ARG A 138 -18.40 7.42 -8.91
CA ARG A 138 -17.48 6.58 -8.13
C ARG A 138 -16.50 7.42 -7.31
N ASN A 139 -15.83 8.40 -7.94
CA ASN A 139 -14.83 9.21 -7.25
C ASN A 139 -15.44 10.08 -6.15
N ARG A 140 -16.62 10.67 -6.39
CA ARG A 140 -17.36 11.41 -5.37
C ARG A 140 -17.74 10.50 -4.19
N LEU A 141 -18.28 9.32 -4.47
CA LEU A 141 -18.69 8.39 -3.42
C LEU A 141 -17.51 7.94 -2.56
N ILE A 142 -16.36 7.64 -3.19
CA ILE A 142 -15.13 7.31 -2.47
C ILE A 142 -14.65 8.49 -1.61
N ASN A 143 -14.68 9.71 -2.13
CA ASN A 143 -14.31 10.90 -1.34
C ASN A 143 -15.23 11.06 -0.13
N ASN A 144 -16.54 10.89 -0.30
CA ASN A 144 -17.48 10.97 0.80
C ASN A 144 -17.17 9.94 1.92
N VAL A 145 -16.74 8.72 1.56
CA VAL A 145 -16.29 7.71 2.56
C VAL A 145 -15.03 8.19 3.28
N ILE A 146 -14.06 8.72 2.54
CA ILE A 146 -12.79 9.22 3.09
C ILE A 146 -13.07 10.34 4.10
N ASP A 147 -13.92 11.30 3.71
CA ASP A 147 -14.25 12.46 4.54
C ASP A 147 -15.07 12.05 5.76
N TYR A 148 -16.09 11.20 5.57
CA TYR A 148 -16.97 10.73 6.65
C TYR A 148 -16.21 10.02 7.78
N TYR A 149 -15.15 9.26 7.46
CA TYR A 149 -14.34 8.56 8.47
C TYR A 149 -13.02 9.24 8.81
N ASN A 150 -12.74 10.40 8.22
CA ASN A 150 -11.47 11.10 8.31
C ASN A 150 -10.26 10.18 8.01
N LEU A 151 -10.33 9.45 6.90
CA LEU A 151 -9.35 8.40 6.58
C LEU A 151 -7.98 8.95 6.25
N ASN A 152 -7.89 10.12 5.60
CA ASN A 152 -6.60 10.72 5.27
C ASN A 152 -5.76 10.94 6.53
N LYS A 153 -6.33 11.57 7.56
CA LYS A 153 -5.64 11.81 8.84
C LYS A 153 -5.24 10.50 9.52
N LYS A 154 -6.15 9.53 9.63
CA LYS A 154 -5.87 8.24 10.29
C LYS A 154 -4.76 7.45 9.59
N PHE A 155 -4.77 7.43 8.27
CA PHE A 155 -3.77 6.71 7.48
C PHE A 155 -2.43 7.43 7.49
N GLU A 156 -2.42 8.76 7.49
CA GLU A 156 -1.22 9.57 7.64
C GLU A 156 -0.58 9.38 9.01
N GLU A 157 -1.34 9.46 10.10
CA GLU A 157 -0.85 9.22 11.47
C GLU A 157 -0.23 7.83 11.61
N LYS A 158 -0.94 6.79 11.15
CA LYS A 158 -0.46 5.40 11.20
C LYS A 158 0.78 5.17 10.34
N THR A 159 0.84 5.78 9.15
CA THR A 159 1.99 5.67 8.27
C THR A 159 3.19 6.37 8.87
N ASN A 160 3.03 7.60 9.34
CA ASN A 160 4.11 8.38 9.95
C ASN A 160 4.65 7.70 11.20
N ASP A 161 3.78 7.15 12.06
CA ASP A 161 4.18 6.36 13.22
C ASP A 161 5.03 5.15 12.82
N PHE A 162 4.57 4.35 11.85
CA PHE A 162 5.32 3.20 11.38
C PHE A 162 6.65 3.58 10.71
N PHE A 163 6.65 4.65 9.92
CA PHE A 163 7.88 5.13 9.27
C PHE A 163 8.91 5.60 10.28
N GLU A 164 8.48 6.34 11.31
CA GLU A 164 9.36 6.85 12.35
C GLU A 164 9.89 5.72 13.24
N ASN A 165 9.04 4.78 13.65
CA ASN A 165 9.39 3.73 14.62
C ASN A 165 10.07 2.49 14.00
N VAL A 166 9.92 2.25 12.68
CA VAL A 166 10.41 1.04 12.02
C VAL A 166 11.32 1.38 10.85
N ILE A 167 10.83 2.16 9.88
CA ILE A 167 11.55 2.38 8.61
C ILE A 167 12.77 3.29 8.79
N LYS A 168 12.68 4.29 9.67
CA LYS A 168 13.75 5.25 9.92
C LYS A 168 15.04 4.56 10.34
N ASP A 169 14.98 3.64 11.30
CA ASP A 169 16.15 2.91 11.77
C ASP A 169 16.81 2.09 10.65
N TYR A 170 16.02 1.50 9.75
CA TYR A 170 16.55 0.77 8.61
C TYR A 170 17.27 1.70 7.63
N ILE A 171 16.70 2.86 7.33
CA ILE A 171 17.33 3.83 6.42
C ILE A 171 18.59 4.45 7.04
N PHE A 172 18.57 4.82 8.32
CA PHE A 172 19.73 5.43 8.97
C PHE A 172 20.89 4.45 9.14
N ASN A 173 20.62 3.14 9.19
CA ASN A 173 21.63 2.08 9.22
C ASN A 173 21.99 1.53 7.82
N LEU A 174 21.46 2.11 6.74
CA LEU A 174 21.61 1.60 5.37
C LEU A 174 23.06 1.41 4.94
N ASN A 175 23.97 2.31 5.37
CA ASN A 175 25.40 2.22 5.05
C ASN A 175 26.03 0.88 5.48
N ASN A 176 25.52 0.22 6.53
CA ASN A 176 26.01 -1.09 6.98
C ASN A 176 25.66 -2.22 6.00
N TYR A 177 24.73 -1.98 5.08
CA TYR A 177 24.22 -2.97 4.13
C TYR A 177 24.61 -2.66 2.68
N ILE A 178 25.23 -1.50 2.41
CA ILE A 178 25.77 -1.17 1.10
C ILE A 178 27.12 -1.88 0.94
N VAL A 179 27.10 -3.03 0.25
CA VAL A 179 28.31 -3.73 -0.15
C VAL A 179 28.98 -2.95 -1.28
N LYS A 180 30.01 -2.17 -0.97
CA LYS A 180 30.78 -1.45 -1.98
C LYS A 180 31.87 -2.34 -2.56
N GLN A 181 31.92 -2.43 -3.88
CA GLN A 181 33.03 -3.06 -4.59
C GLN A 181 34.23 -2.12 -4.63
N LEU A 182 35.42 -2.63 -4.31
CA LEU A 182 36.67 -1.92 -4.57
C LEU A 182 36.91 -1.88 -6.08
N LYS A 183 37.11 -0.68 -6.65
CA LYS A 183 37.54 -0.54 -8.04
C LYS A 183 39.05 -0.36 -8.10
N LEU A 184 39.70 -1.24 -8.84
CA LEU A 184 41.11 -1.11 -9.21
C LEU A 184 41.17 -0.35 -10.53
N GLU A 185 41.83 0.80 -10.54
CA GLU A 185 42.09 1.56 -11.76
C GLU A 185 43.56 1.39 -12.14
N PHE A 186 43.81 0.96 -13.37
CA PHE A 186 45.16 0.78 -13.90
C PHE A 186 45.59 2.06 -14.63
N LYS A 187 46.65 2.71 -14.15
CA LYS A 187 47.25 3.89 -14.78
C LYS A 187 48.77 3.75 -14.79
N GLY A 188 49.37 3.75 -15.98
CA GLY A 188 50.82 3.83 -16.15
C GLY A 188 51.60 2.77 -15.35
N ASN A 189 51.26 1.49 -15.53
CA ASN A 189 51.85 0.33 -14.83
C ASN A 189 51.58 0.20 -13.32
N ASN A 190 50.77 1.08 -12.72
CA ASN A 190 50.38 0.97 -11.32
C ASN A 190 48.87 0.71 -11.16
N TYR A 191 48.52 -0.08 -10.14
CA TYR A 191 47.15 -0.27 -9.68
C TYR A 191 46.83 0.72 -8.57
N TYR A 192 45.71 1.43 -8.69
CA TYR A 192 45.19 2.31 -7.66
C TYR A 192 43.86 1.74 -7.13
N VAL A 193 43.77 1.55 -5.81
CA VAL A 193 42.49 1.25 -5.15
C VAL A 193 41.71 2.55 -5.05
N LEU A 194 40.71 2.71 -5.91
CA LEU A 194 39.78 3.83 -5.82
C LEU A 194 38.54 3.37 -5.07
N GLN A 195 38.42 3.75 -3.80
CA GLN A 195 37.11 3.80 -3.16
C GLN A 195 36.40 5.07 -3.66
N LYS A 196 35.94 5.03 -4.91
CA LYS A 196 35.49 6.24 -5.64
C LYS A 196 34.23 6.86 -5.04
N GLU A 197 33.39 6.07 -4.35
CA GLU A 197 32.08 6.53 -3.88
C GLU A 197 32.01 6.61 -2.36
N LYS A 198 31.71 7.81 -1.86
CA LYS A 198 31.51 8.09 -0.43
C LYS A 198 30.23 7.41 0.08
N PHE A 199 30.25 6.94 1.33
CA PHE A 199 29.03 6.49 2.01
C PHE A 199 27.99 7.61 2.03
N LEU A 200 26.72 7.23 2.17
CA LEU A 200 25.64 8.20 2.27
C LEU A 200 25.86 9.03 3.55
N THR A 201 25.87 10.35 3.40
CA THR A 201 25.92 11.26 4.55
C THR A 201 24.60 11.19 5.31
N LYS A 202 24.59 11.70 6.55
CA LYS A 202 23.34 11.81 7.32
C LYS A 202 22.24 12.54 6.54
N LYS A 203 22.60 13.60 5.82
CA LYS A 203 21.69 14.36 4.96
C LYS A 203 21.15 13.50 3.81
N ASP A 204 22.00 12.72 3.14
CA ASP A 204 21.56 11.82 2.06
C ASP A 204 20.57 10.76 2.58
N LEU A 205 20.77 10.26 3.80
CA LEU A 205 19.88 9.29 4.45
C LEU A 205 18.53 9.92 4.85
N GLU A 206 18.55 11.15 5.36
CA GLU A 206 17.34 11.93 5.66
C GLU A 206 16.53 12.21 4.38
N GLU A 207 17.20 12.63 3.30
CA GLU A 207 16.54 12.86 2.01
C GLU A 207 15.96 11.56 1.43
N LEU A 208 16.67 10.44 1.55
CA LEU A 208 16.17 9.12 1.15
C LEU A 208 14.94 8.71 1.96
N TYR A 209 14.97 8.85 3.28
CA TYR A 209 13.84 8.56 4.16
C TYR A 209 12.60 9.35 3.74
N ASN A 210 12.75 10.67 3.59
CA ASN A 210 11.66 11.55 3.17
C ASN A 210 11.12 11.20 1.79
N HIS A 211 12.01 10.84 0.86
CA HIS A 211 11.63 10.42 -0.50
C HIS A 211 10.81 9.12 -0.50
N ILE A 212 11.23 8.10 0.26
CA ILE A 212 10.50 6.84 0.39
C ILE A 212 9.13 7.07 1.03
N ASN A 213 9.07 7.86 2.12
CA ASN A 213 7.80 8.19 2.78
C ASN A 213 6.84 8.89 1.81
N LYS A 214 7.31 9.90 1.07
CA LYS A 214 6.51 10.61 0.07
C LYS A 214 5.94 9.67 -1.00
N VAL A 215 6.78 8.80 -1.58
CA VAL A 215 6.35 7.85 -2.61
C VAL A 215 5.32 6.86 -2.06
N PHE A 216 5.51 6.42 -0.81
CA PHE A 216 4.56 5.56 -0.11
C PHE A 216 3.20 6.25 0.08
N MET A 217 3.18 7.47 0.61
CA MET A 217 1.97 8.26 0.81
C MET A 217 1.19 8.51 -0.50
N GLU A 218 1.89 8.89 -1.58
CA GLU A 218 1.26 9.06 -2.90
C GLU A 218 0.63 7.77 -3.43
N HIS A 219 1.24 6.63 -3.14
CA HIS A 219 0.69 5.34 -3.52
C HIS A 219 -0.50 4.94 -2.66
N LEU A 220 -0.40 5.17 -1.35
CA LEU A 220 -1.43 4.88 -0.36
C LEU A 220 -2.76 5.53 -0.74
N HIS A 221 -2.76 6.81 -1.14
CA HIS A 221 -3.97 7.48 -1.62
C HIS A 221 -4.62 6.78 -2.83
N LYS A 222 -3.83 6.17 -3.72
CA LYS A 222 -4.36 5.45 -4.89
C LYS A 222 -4.92 4.09 -4.47
N THR A 223 -4.19 3.38 -3.63
CA THR A 223 -4.54 2.04 -3.16
C THR A 223 -5.79 2.08 -2.29
N SER A 224 -5.87 3.01 -1.32
CA SER A 224 -7.03 3.15 -0.42
C SER A 224 -8.34 3.34 -1.19
N ARG A 225 -8.36 4.21 -2.19
CA ARG A 225 -9.54 4.46 -3.05
C ARG A 225 -10.03 3.19 -3.76
N ILE A 226 -9.12 2.34 -4.21
CA ILE A 226 -9.45 1.08 -4.88
C ILE A 226 -10.12 0.13 -3.88
N PHE A 227 -9.56 0.00 -2.69
CA PHE A 227 -10.08 -0.93 -1.68
C PHE A 227 -11.38 -0.44 -1.03
N ILE A 228 -11.55 0.87 -0.80
CA ILE A 228 -12.83 1.46 -0.43
C ILE A 228 -13.90 1.09 -1.46
N TRP A 229 -13.59 1.23 -2.76
CA TRP A 229 -14.51 0.89 -3.83
C TRP A 229 -14.91 -0.59 -3.80
N TYR A 230 -13.96 -1.48 -3.56
CA TYR A 230 -14.24 -2.92 -3.42
C TYR A 230 -15.13 -3.20 -2.21
N GLY A 231 -14.85 -2.58 -1.06
CA GLY A 231 -15.69 -2.71 0.14
C GLY A 231 -17.13 -2.27 -0.10
N LEU A 232 -17.34 -1.15 -0.79
CA LEU A 232 -18.69 -0.68 -1.15
C LEU A 232 -19.42 -1.63 -2.09
N ASN A 233 -18.74 -2.14 -3.12
CA ASN A 233 -19.35 -3.09 -4.05
C ASN A 233 -19.76 -4.37 -3.33
N ASP A 234 -18.85 -4.95 -2.54
CA ASP A 234 -19.12 -6.16 -1.78
C ASP A 234 -20.27 -5.94 -0.79
N LYS A 235 -20.36 -4.76 -0.18
CA LYS A 235 -21.48 -4.42 0.71
C LYS A 235 -22.81 -4.44 -0.02
N VAL A 236 -22.91 -3.86 -1.21
CA VAL A 236 -24.14 -3.88 -2.00
C VAL A 236 -24.43 -5.31 -2.49
N THR A 237 -23.47 -5.96 -3.14
CA THR A 237 -23.69 -7.29 -3.72
C THR A 237 -23.97 -8.37 -2.68
N SER A 238 -23.47 -8.22 -1.44
CA SER A 238 -23.79 -9.12 -0.33
C SER A 238 -25.26 -9.13 0.09
N ARG A 239 -26.03 -8.09 -0.29
CA ARG A 239 -27.49 -8.02 -0.05
C ARG A 239 -28.27 -8.95 -0.96
N TYR A 240 -27.67 -9.32 -2.09
CA TYR A 240 -28.31 -10.14 -3.12
C TYR A 240 -27.83 -11.58 -2.95
N LYS A 241 -28.77 -12.47 -2.60
CA LYS A 241 -28.56 -13.92 -2.70
C LYS A 241 -28.57 -14.30 -4.18
N ASN A 242 -27.79 -15.33 -4.54
CA ASN A 242 -27.83 -15.92 -5.88
C ASN A 242 -29.27 -16.32 -6.24
#